data_AF-A0A7S2J745-F1
#
_entry.id   AF-A0A7S2J745-F1
#
_cell.length_a   1.000
_cell.length_b   1.000
_cell.length_c   1.000
_cell.angle_alpha   90.00
_cell.angle_beta   90.00
_cell.angle_gamma   90.00
#
_symmetry.space_group_name_H-M   'P 1'
#
loop_
_entity.id
_entity.type
_entity.pdbx_description
1 polymer ?
#
loop_
_entity_poly.entity_id
_entity_poly.type
_entity_poly.pdbx_seq_one_letter_code
_entity_poly.pdbx_strand_id
1 'polypeptide(L)'
;GAQVRVDYMTRSFRLQDEDPVVSKTSALLDSKRPGTRWGVAALIACSLVAIIIFVSAPSSRQQNVSGRSADRSAPVFGICAAQPSAVQLRWGANPSTADHICCKQHDYAEYWGYWESTSFPMSSTEPITFYDPTTGRPLFIAPRGRSYADFIRESRHHGWPSFRDAELVKENVLVLPGGETISVNGTHLGHNLPDASGNRYCINIVCVAGVPPKAQV
;
A
#
# COMPACT_ATOMS: atom_id res chain seq x y z
N GLY A 1 11.93 -43.44 36.76
CA GLY A 1 11.34 -42.19 37.28
C GLY A 1 12.45 -41.22 37.55
N ALA A 2 12.60 -40.20 36.71
CA ALA A 2 13.57 -39.12 36.90
C ALA A 2 12.81 -37.83 36.66
N GLN A 3 12.58 -37.08 37.74
CA GLN A 3 11.87 -35.81 37.73
C GLN A 3 12.93 -34.70 37.76
N VAL A 4 13.13 -34.04 36.62
CA VAL A 4 13.97 -32.85 36.51
C VAL A 4 13.10 -31.65 36.92
N ARG A 5 13.46 -30.99 38.03
CA ARG A 5 12.87 -29.72 38.44
C ARG A 5 13.46 -28.59 37.60
N VAL A 6 12.61 -27.73 37.06
CA VAL A 6 12.97 -26.49 36.37
C VAL A 6 12.74 -25.34 37.35
N ASP A 7 13.81 -24.69 37.78
CA ASP A 7 13.74 -23.46 38.58
C ASP A 7 13.54 -22.25 37.67
N TYR A 8 12.46 -21.51 37.90
CA TYR A 8 12.17 -20.23 37.26
C TYR A 8 12.82 -19.10 38.07
N MET A 9 13.83 -18.43 37.52
CA MET A 9 14.35 -17.18 38.05
C MET A 9 13.59 -15.98 37.47
N THR A 10 12.67 -15.43 38.26
CA THR A 10 12.15 -14.07 38.13
C THR A 10 13.26 -13.06 38.40
N ARG A 11 13.58 -12.20 37.43
CA ARG A 11 14.45 -11.04 37.62
C ARG A 11 13.63 -9.77 37.53
N SER A 12 13.32 -9.19 38.68
CA SER A 12 12.76 -7.85 38.86
C SER A 12 13.80 -6.81 38.46
N PHE A 13 13.45 -5.93 37.52
CA PHE A 13 14.27 -4.77 37.18
C PHE A 13 13.75 -3.54 37.93
N ARG A 14 14.69 -2.88 38.60
CA ARG A 14 14.55 -1.84 39.60
C ARG A 14 14.32 -0.49 38.93
N LEU A 15 13.29 0.25 39.37
CA LEU A 15 13.08 1.66 39.09
C LEU A 15 14.21 2.49 39.74
N GLN A 16 14.76 3.45 39.00
CA GLN A 16 15.61 4.51 39.55
C GLN A 16 14.97 5.86 39.25
N ASP A 17 14.89 6.65 40.32
CA ASP A 17 14.36 8.00 40.47
C ASP A 17 15.22 9.08 39.79
N GLU A 18 14.50 10.13 39.35
CA GLU A 18 14.75 11.58 39.42
C GLU A 18 16.08 12.21 38.95
N ASP A 19 15.97 13.22 38.07
CA ASP A 19 16.32 14.62 38.42
C ASP A 19 15.75 15.65 37.39
N PRO A 20 15.34 16.86 37.83
CA PRO A 20 14.65 17.85 37.00
C PRO A 20 15.57 18.99 36.51
N VAL A 21 15.35 19.47 35.27
CA VAL A 21 15.99 20.69 34.75
C VAL A 21 15.03 21.87 34.81
N VAL A 22 15.46 22.88 35.57
CA VAL A 22 14.92 24.22 35.73
C VAL A 22 14.99 25.03 34.43
N SER A 23 13.92 25.77 34.09
CA SER A 23 14.04 27.06 33.38
C SER A 23 12.76 27.91 33.45
N LYS A 24 12.75 28.81 34.43
CA LYS A 24 12.34 30.24 34.38
C LYS A 24 10.95 30.61 33.86
N THR A 25 10.14 30.99 34.85
CA THR A 25 9.11 32.03 34.89
C THR A 25 9.32 33.23 33.95
N SER A 26 8.24 33.65 33.30
CA SER A 26 7.98 35.08 33.02
C SER A 26 6.48 35.32 33.04
N ALA A 27 6.04 36.09 34.05
CA ALA A 27 4.69 36.59 34.20
C ALA A 27 4.61 38.02 33.62
N LEU A 28 3.49 38.28 32.95
CA LEU A 28 2.68 39.51 32.99
C LEU A 28 3.41 40.86 33.02
N LEU A 29 3.21 41.66 31.95
CA LEU A 29 2.80 43.05 32.10
C LEU A 29 1.84 43.48 30.98
N ASP A 30 0.70 43.99 31.44
CA ASP A 30 -0.39 44.66 30.76
C ASP A 30 0.01 46.11 30.38
N SER A 31 -0.32 46.56 29.16
CA SER A 31 -0.72 47.97 28.95
C SER A 31 -1.53 48.17 27.66
N LYS A 32 -2.82 48.44 27.86
CA LYS A 32 -3.67 49.53 27.31
C LYS A 32 -3.52 50.01 25.84
N ARG A 33 -4.68 50.00 25.16
CA ARG A 33 -5.03 50.57 23.83
C ARG A 33 -4.93 52.13 23.77
N PRO A 34 -4.90 52.73 22.57
CA PRO A 34 -6.13 53.18 21.87
C PRO A 34 -6.09 52.84 20.36
N GLY A 35 -7.17 52.62 19.61
CA GLY A 35 -8.39 53.41 19.47
C GLY A 35 -8.32 54.25 18.20
N THR A 36 -8.72 53.71 17.03
CA THR A 36 -9.11 54.56 15.88
C THR A 36 -10.14 53.83 15.01
N ARG A 37 -11.35 54.39 15.01
CA ARG A 37 -12.49 54.04 14.16
C ARG A 37 -12.45 54.99 12.97
N TRP A 38 -12.52 54.47 11.75
CA TRP A 38 -13.04 55.22 10.60
C TRP A 38 -13.94 54.27 9.82
N GLY A 39 -15.24 54.43 10.01
CA GLY A 39 -16.21 54.03 9.00
C GLY A 39 -16.45 55.23 8.11
N VAL A 40 -16.43 55.03 6.80
CA VAL A 40 -17.27 55.80 5.88
C VAL A 40 -17.75 54.84 4.80
N ALA A 41 -19.08 54.74 4.71
CA ALA A 41 -19.79 54.01 3.69
C ALA A 41 -19.66 54.72 2.33
N ALA A 42 -19.63 53.96 1.24
CA ALA A 42 -20.06 54.42 -0.07
C ALA A 42 -20.75 53.26 -0.81
N LEU A 43 -22.07 53.36 -0.87
CA LEU A 43 -22.95 52.59 -1.74
C LEU A 43 -22.76 53.08 -3.18
N ILE A 44 -22.43 52.19 -4.12
CA ILE A 44 -22.75 52.40 -5.54
C ILE A 44 -23.39 51.12 -6.05
N ALA A 45 -24.62 51.30 -6.53
CA ALA A 45 -25.50 50.27 -7.04
C ALA A 45 -25.14 49.82 -8.47
N CYS A 46 -25.47 48.57 -8.75
CA CYS A 46 -25.92 48.01 -10.02
C CYS A 46 -25.19 48.41 -11.31
N SER A 47 -24.41 47.48 -11.85
CA SER A 47 -24.45 47.19 -13.28
C SER A 47 -24.24 45.70 -13.52
N LEU A 48 -25.32 45.07 -13.95
CA LEU A 48 -25.44 43.71 -14.43
C LEU A 48 -24.58 43.54 -15.69
N VAL A 49 -23.51 42.76 -15.63
CA VAL A 49 -23.08 41.88 -16.73
C VAL A 49 -22.40 40.66 -16.11
N ALA A 50 -23.19 39.59 -15.94
CA ALA A 50 -22.66 38.27 -15.68
C ALA A 50 -22.01 37.75 -16.97
N ILE A 51 -20.68 37.82 -17.06
CA ILE A 51 -19.91 36.96 -17.96
C ILE A 51 -19.19 35.96 -17.06
N ILE A 52 -19.88 34.86 -16.79
CA ILE A 52 -19.28 33.66 -16.21
C ILE A 52 -18.46 33.04 -17.33
N ILE A 53 -17.17 33.37 -17.41
CA ILE A 53 -16.22 32.54 -18.16
C ILE A 53 -15.96 31.32 -17.27
N PHE A 54 -16.77 30.27 -17.46
CA PHE A 54 -16.39 28.93 -17.06
C PHE A 54 -15.17 28.53 -17.91
N VAL A 55 -13.97 28.89 -17.45
CA VAL A 55 -12.77 28.17 -17.87
C VAL A 55 -12.90 26.81 -17.21
N SER A 56 -13.44 25.84 -17.95
CA SER A 56 -13.39 24.43 -17.58
C SER A 56 -11.93 24.07 -17.38
N ALA A 57 -11.49 24.00 -16.12
CA ALA A 57 -10.25 23.30 -15.80
C ALA A 57 -10.37 21.90 -16.41
N PRO A 58 -9.39 21.43 -17.21
CA PRO A 58 -9.42 20.07 -17.69
C PRO A 58 -9.31 19.18 -16.45
N SER A 59 -10.44 18.57 -16.07
CA SER A 59 -10.47 17.43 -15.16
C SER A 59 -9.41 16.46 -15.65
N SER A 60 -8.46 16.14 -14.76
CA SER A 60 -7.41 15.18 -15.01
C SER A 60 -8.06 13.86 -15.42
N ARG A 61 -8.11 13.65 -16.74
CA ARG A 61 -8.56 12.42 -17.34
C ARG A 61 -7.61 11.34 -16.84
N GLN A 62 -8.07 10.50 -15.92
CA GLN A 62 -7.47 9.21 -15.60
C GLN A 62 -7.16 8.55 -16.94
N GLN A 63 -5.88 8.47 -17.29
CA GLN A 63 -5.46 7.74 -18.46
C GLN A 63 -5.63 6.27 -18.11
N ASN A 64 -6.72 5.68 -18.57
CA ASN A 64 -6.87 4.25 -18.71
C ASN A 64 -5.70 3.75 -19.57
N VAL A 65 -4.63 3.30 -18.93
CA VAL A 65 -3.57 2.56 -19.61
C VAL A 65 -4.10 1.16 -19.86
N SER A 66 -4.88 1.00 -20.93
CA SER A 66 -5.21 -0.33 -21.47
C SER A 66 -4.71 -0.39 -22.91
N GLY A 67 -3.45 -0.78 -23.08
CA GLY A 67 -2.96 -1.29 -24.34
C GLY A 67 -3.64 -2.63 -24.61
N ARG A 68 -4.69 -2.62 -25.45
CA ARG A 68 -5.49 -3.79 -25.76
C ARG A 68 -4.92 -4.44 -27.03
N SER A 69 -4.14 -5.52 -26.88
CA SER A 69 -3.88 -6.46 -27.98
C SER A 69 -4.84 -7.64 -27.87
N ALA A 70 -5.35 -8.03 -29.03
CA ALA A 70 -6.41 -9.01 -29.21
C ALA A 70 -5.90 -10.44 -28.98
N ASP A 71 -6.31 -11.07 -27.88
CA ASP A 71 -6.63 -12.49 -27.76
C ASP A 71 -7.13 -12.73 -26.32
N ARG A 72 -8.15 -13.59 -26.19
CA ARG A 72 -8.77 -14.12 -24.96
C ARG A 72 -9.87 -13.28 -24.31
N SER A 73 -10.98 -13.99 -24.05
CA SER A 73 -12.05 -13.62 -23.12
C SER A 73 -11.46 -12.93 -21.89
N ALA A 74 -12.05 -11.81 -21.47
CA ALA A 74 -11.67 -11.17 -20.21
C ALA A 74 -11.63 -12.23 -19.10
N PRO A 75 -10.61 -12.22 -18.23
CA PRO A 75 -10.56 -13.16 -17.11
C PRO A 75 -11.89 -13.05 -16.35
N VAL A 76 -12.54 -14.20 -16.13
CA VAL A 76 -13.71 -14.22 -15.24
C VAL A 76 -13.16 -13.94 -13.85
N PHE A 77 -13.52 -12.76 -13.35
CA PHE A 77 -13.19 -12.32 -12.02
C PHE A 77 -13.49 -13.43 -10.99
N GLY A 78 -12.48 -13.83 -10.22
CA GLY A 78 -12.59 -14.89 -9.21
C GLY A 78 -12.45 -16.33 -9.70
N ILE A 79 -12.07 -16.54 -10.96
CA ILE A 79 -11.66 -17.86 -11.46
C ILE A 79 -10.16 -17.83 -11.77
N CYS A 80 -9.37 -18.32 -10.82
CA CYS A 80 -7.94 -18.52 -11.03
C CYS A 80 -7.63 -19.59 -12.07
N ALA A 81 -6.54 -19.39 -12.83
CA ALA A 81 -6.05 -20.36 -13.80
C ALA A 81 -5.57 -21.68 -13.15
N ALA A 82 -5.05 -21.60 -11.92
CA ALA A 82 -4.65 -22.72 -11.09
C ALA A 82 -4.78 -22.35 -9.61
N GLN A 83 -4.92 -23.34 -8.72
CA GLN A 83 -4.92 -23.10 -7.28
C GLN A 83 -3.48 -22.85 -6.78
N PRO A 84 -3.22 -21.75 -6.04
CA PRO A 84 -1.91 -21.50 -5.41
C PRO A 84 -1.36 -22.67 -4.58
N SER A 85 -2.22 -23.48 -3.96
CA SER A 85 -1.84 -24.67 -3.19
C SER A 85 -1.25 -25.81 -4.03
N ALA A 86 -1.45 -25.79 -5.34
CA ALA A 86 -0.87 -26.77 -6.26
C ALA A 86 0.58 -26.46 -6.66
N VAL A 87 1.13 -25.31 -6.22
CA VAL A 87 2.48 -24.88 -6.58
C VAL A 87 3.32 -24.56 -5.34
N GLN A 88 4.64 -24.49 -5.55
CA GLN A 88 5.54 -23.96 -4.54
C GLN A 88 5.40 -22.43 -4.50
N LEU A 89 5.12 -21.90 -3.31
CA LEU A 89 5.16 -20.48 -3.03
C LEU A 89 6.51 -20.09 -2.43
N ARG A 90 7.01 -18.92 -2.82
CA ARG A 90 8.21 -18.31 -2.23
C ARG A 90 7.93 -17.83 -0.82
N TRP A 91 9.01 -17.59 -0.09
CA TRP A 91 9.01 -16.93 1.20
C TRP A 91 8.22 -17.65 2.31
N GLY A 92 7.84 -18.91 2.13
CA GLY A 92 7.00 -19.60 3.12
C GLY A 92 5.58 -19.04 3.21
N ALA A 93 5.10 -18.35 2.17
CA ALA A 93 3.71 -17.93 2.07
C ALA A 93 2.76 -19.14 2.20
N ASN A 94 1.69 -18.99 2.98
CA ASN A 94 0.80 -20.08 3.35
C ASN A 94 -0.10 -20.47 2.17
N PRO A 95 -0.04 -21.71 1.66
CA PRO A 95 -0.79 -22.08 0.46
C PRO A 95 -2.31 -22.09 0.63
N SER A 96 -2.81 -22.43 1.82
CA SER A 96 -4.25 -22.40 2.12
C SER A 96 -4.80 -20.97 2.15
N THR A 97 -4.01 -20.05 2.71
CA THR A 97 -4.32 -18.62 2.73
C THR A 97 -4.30 -18.05 1.31
N ALA A 98 -3.33 -18.45 0.49
CA ALA A 98 -3.25 -18.07 -0.92
C ALA A 98 -4.48 -18.57 -1.71
N ASP A 99 -4.87 -19.83 -1.55
CA ASP A 99 -6.09 -20.37 -2.19
C ASP A 99 -7.33 -19.55 -1.83
N HIS A 100 -7.45 -19.16 -0.56
CA HIS A 100 -8.61 -18.41 -0.09
C HIS A 100 -8.62 -16.99 -0.67
N ILE A 101 -7.53 -16.25 -0.50
CA ILE A 101 -7.46 -14.81 -0.81
C ILE A 101 -7.30 -14.56 -2.31
N CYS A 102 -6.48 -15.35 -2.99
CA CYS A 102 -6.17 -15.06 -4.39
C CYS A 102 -7.28 -15.54 -5.34
N CYS A 103 -8.08 -16.54 -4.93
CA CYS A 103 -8.95 -17.29 -5.83
C CYS A 103 -10.38 -17.56 -5.35
N LYS A 104 -10.69 -17.39 -4.06
CA LYS A 104 -12.01 -17.77 -3.52
C LYS A 104 -12.76 -16.60 -2.87
N GLN A 105 -12.05 -15.55 -2.44
CA GLN A 105 -12.59 -14.46 -1.65
C GLN A 105 -11.92 -13.14 -2.02
N HIS A 106 -12.70 -12.17 -2.50
CA HIS A 106 -12.22 -10.88 -2.97
C HIS A 106 -12.40 -9.75 -1.94
N ASP A 107 -13.25 -9.96 -0.95
CA ASP A 107 -13.57 -8.94 0.07
C ASP A 107 -12.52 -8.84 1.18
N TYR A 108 -11.59 -9.80 1.26
CA TYR A 108 -10.62 -9.88 2.35
C TYR A 108 -9.18 -9.90 1.85
N ALA A 109 -8.33 -9.25 2.63
CA ALA A 109 -6.88 -9.32 2.52
C ALA A 109 -6.32 -10.27 3.59
N GLU A 110 -5.06 -10.66 3.44
CA GLU A 110 -4.30 -11.29 4.52
C GLU A 110 -4.17 -10.30 5.68
N TYR A 111 -3.97 -10.76 6.91
CA TYR A 111 -3.94 -9.84 8.05
C TYR A 111 -2.73 -8.88 7.98
N TRP A 112 -2.88 -7.72 8.62
CA TRP A 112 -1.84 -6.69 8.70
C TRP A 112 -0.49 -7.26 9.16
N GLY A 113 0.56 -7.05 8.38
CA GLY A 113 1.91 -7.49 8.72
C GLY A 113 2.16 -8.98 8.54
N TYR A 114 1.23 -9.76 7.97
CA TYR A 114 1.44 -11.17 7.67
C TYR A 114 2.73 -11.41 6.89
N TRP A 115 3.00 -10.58 5.89
CA TRP A 115 4.23 -10.65 5.09
C TRP A 115 5.52 -10.57 5.90
N GLU A 116 5.52 -9.91 7.06
CA GLU A 116 6.68 -9.84 7.95
C GLU A 116 6.95 -11.15 8.70
N SER A 117 5.94 -12.03 8.79
CA SER A 117 6.09 -13.38 9.36
C SER A 117 6.63 -14.40 8.34
N THR A 118 6.67 -14.02 7.07
CA THR A 118 7.22 -14.84 5.97
C THR A 118 8.75 -14.67 5.90
N SER A 119 9.44 -15.49 5.10
CA SER A 119 10.86 -15.29 4.80
C SER A 119 11.11 -14.30 3.64
N PHE A 120 10.19 -13.35 3.43
CA PHE A 120 10.37 -12.27 2.46
C PHE A 120 11.58 -11.42 2.85
N PRO A 121 12.50 -11.13 1.91
CA PRO A 121 13.72 -10.39 2.24
C PRO A 121 13.41 -8.97 2.69
N MET A 122 13.83 -8.62 3.91
CA MET A 122 13.71 -7.27 4.45
C MET A 122 14.79 -6.30 3.94
N SER A 123 15.77 -6.81 3.20
CA SER A 123 16.78 -6.04 2.48
C SER A 123 17.15 -6.77 1.18
N SER A 124 17.46 -6.00 0.14
CA SER A 124 18.05 -6.50 -1.10
C SER A 124 18.86 -5.40 -1.76
N THR A 125 19.91 -5.78 -2.46
CA THR A 125 20.68 -4.88 -3.34
C THR A 125 20.07 -4.80 -4.74
N GLU A 126 19.30 -5.82 -5.13
CA GLU A 126 18.69 -5.93 -6.45
C GLU A 126 17.15 -5.89 -6.38
N PRO A 127 16.47 -5.38 -7.43
CA PRO A 127 15.03 -5.48 -7.54
C PRO A 127 14.55 -6.93 -7.55
N ILE A 128 13.42 -7.17 -6.90
CA ILE A 128 12.76 -8.47 -6.82
C ILE A 128 11.57 -8.47 -7.77
N THR A 129 11.48 -9.49 -8.61
CA THR A 129 10.26 -9.77 -9.38
C THR A 129 9.29 -10.58 -8.53
N PHE A 130 8.04 -10.13 -8.52
CA PHE A 130 6.88 -10.69 -7.84
C PHE A 130 6.00 -11.40 -8.89
N TYR A 131 5.60 -12.63 -8.62
CA TYR A 131 4.97 -13.50 -9.63
C TYR A 131 3.59 -13.95 -9.18
N ASP A 132 2.66 -14.02 -10.13
CA ASP A 132 1.33 -14.60 -9.93
C ASP A 132 1.46 -16.07 -9.51
N PRO A 133 0.92 -16.48 -8.35
CA PRO A 133 1.00 -17.88 -7.91
C PRO A 133 0.21 -18.84 -8.79
N THR A 134 -0.72 -18.34 -9.62
CA THR A 134 -1.58 -19.18 -10.46
C THR A 134 -1.00 -19.41 -11.86
N THR A 135 -0.18 -18.47 -12.35
CA THR A 135 0.35 -18.51 -13.72
C THR A 135 1.87 -18.37 -13.82
N GLY A 136 2.54 -17.91 -12.77
CA GLY A 136 3.96 -17.56 -12.76
C GLY A 136 4.28 -16.27 -13.51
N ARG A 137 3.29 -15.48 -13.96
CA ARG A 137 3.55 -14.22 -14.69
C ARG A 137 4.13 -13.16 -13.76
N PRO A 138 5.07 -12.31 -14.23
CA PRO A 138 5.57 -11.19 -13.44
C PRO A 138 4.47 -10.13 -13.28
N LEU A 139 4.19 -9.74 -12.04
CA LEU A 139 3.17 -8.76 -11.66
C LEU A 139 3.79 -7.43 -11.23
N PHE A 140 4.83 -7.51 -10.40
CA PHE A 140 5.57 -6.33 -9.92
C PHE A 140 7.08 -6.59 -9.94
N ILE A 141 7.84 -5.52 -10.04
CA ILE A 141 9.30 -5.53 -9.91
C ILE A 141 9.68 -4.38 -9.00
N ALA A 142 10.07 -4.68 -7.76
CA ALA A 142 10.32 -3.68 -6.73
C ALA A 142 11.63 -3.90 -5.98
N PRO A 143 12.32 -2.82 -5.59
CA PRO A 143 11.96 -1.42 -5.84
C PRO A 143 12.31 -0.98 -7.27
N ARG A 144 11.60 0.02 -7.79
CA ARG A 144 11.95 0.78 -9.00
C ARG A 144 11.57 2.25 -8.80
N GLY A 145 12.49 3.16 -9.11
CA GLY A 145 12.28 4.60 -8.88
C GLY A 145 12.37 5.03 -7.40
N ARG A 146 12.80 4.13 -6.50
CA ARG A 146 13.07 4.39 -5.08
C ARG A 146 14.06 3.37 -4.52
N SER A 147 14.51 3.55 -3.29
CA SER A 147 15.37 2.57 -2.61
C SER A 147 14.58 1.37 -2.07
N TYR A 148 15.27 0.25 -1.80
CA TYR A 148 14.65 -0.92 -1.16
C TYR A 148 14.16 -0.58 0.26
N ALA A 149 14.92 0.25 0.98
CA ALA A 149 14.57 0.71 2.31
C ALA A 149 13.26 1.54 2.30
N ASP A 150 13.05 2.38 1.27
CA ASP A 150 11.81 3.14 1.12
C ASP A 150 10.61 2.22 0.81
N PHE A 151 10.81 1.21 -0.04
CA PHE A 151 9.79 0.18 -0.31
C PHE A 151 9.37 -0.55 0.98
N ILE A 152 10.33 -1.03 1.78
CA ILE A 152 10.06 -1.72 3.04
C ILE A 152 9.40 -0.79 4.06
N ARG A 153 9.88 0.45 4.18
CA ARG A 153 9.31 1.44 5.12
C ARG A 153 7.85 1.73 4.80
N GLU A 154 7.53 1.97 3.53
CA GLU A 154 6.15 2.20 3.09
C GLU A 154 5.28 0.95 3.30
N SER A 155 5.82 -0.23 2.98
CA SER A 155 5.10 -1.50 3.16
C SER A 155 4.76 -1.78 4.62
N ARG A 156 5.69 -1.50 5.55
CA ARG A 156 5.43 -1.60 7.00
C ARG A 156 4.41 -0.60 7.49
N HIS A 157 4.51 0.65 7.03
CA HIS A 157 3.58 1.71 7.40
C HIS A 157 2.14 1.33 7.04
N HIS A 158 1.94 0.63 5.92
CA HIS A 158 0.62 0.22 5.46
C HIS A 158 0.23 -1.23 5.78
N GLY A 159 1.14 -2.05 6.30
CA GLY A 159 0.86 -3.43 6.70
C GLY A 159 1.00 -4.48 5.61
N TRP A 160 1.16 -4.09 4.34
CA TRP A 160 1.34 -4.98 3.19
C TRP A 160 2.39 -4.43 2.23
N PRO A 161 3.06 -5.29 1.44
CA PRO A 161 3.85 -4.87 0.29
C PRO A 161 3.11 -3.81 -0.53
N SER A 162 3.67 -2.59 -0.56
CA SER A 162 3.04 -1.41 -1.14
C SER A 162 3.84 -0.97 -2.35
N PHE A 163 3.27 -1.10 -3.54
CA PHE A 163 3.94 -0.81 -4.81
C PHE A 163 3.52 0.53 -5.40
N ARG A 164 4.38 1.12 -6.23
CA ARG A 164 4.13 2.34 -7.01
C ARG A 164 4.10 2.05 -8.51
N ASP A 165 3.65 3.02 -9.32
CA ASP A 165 3.47 2.85 -10.77
C ASP A 165 4.73 2.40 -11.52
N ALA A 166 5.92 2.76 -11.05
CA ALA A 166 7.20 2.35 -11.64
C ALA A 166 7.53 0.86 -11.42
N GLU A 167 6.88 0.22 -10.45
CA GLU A 167 7.09 -1.17 -10.04
C GLU A 167 6.06 -2.10 -10.67
N LEU A 168 5.02 -1.57 -11.33
CA LEU A 168 3.93 -2.33 -11.92
C LEU A 168 4.29 -2.89 -13.31
N VAL A 169 4.08 -4.19 -13.53
CA VAL A 169 4.13 -4.79 -14.88
C VAL A 169 2.75 -4.63 -15.53
N LYS A 170 2.55 -3.48 -16.19
CA LYS A 170 1.23 -3.00 -16.66
C LYS A 170 0.50 -3.98 -17.57
N GLU A 171 1.23 -4.74 -18.38
CA GLU A 171 0.65 -5.75 -19.28
C GLU A 171 0.10 -7.00 -18.56
N ASN A 172 0.39 -7.20 -17.27
CA ASN A 172 -0.05 -8.36 -16.50
C ASN A 172 -0.98 -8.03 -15.32
N VAL A 173 -1.22 -6.74 -15.03
CA VAL A 173 -2.04 -6.29 -13.90
C VAL A 173 -3.12 -5.32 -14.37
N LEU A 174 -4.33 -5.51 -13.84
CA LEU A 174 -5.47 -4.64 -14.09
C LEU A 174 -5.95 -4.04 -12.76
N VAL A 175 -6.44 -2.81 -12.83
CA VAL A 175 -7.15 -2.16 -11.72
C VAL A 175 -8.60 -1.98 -12.14
N LEU A 176 -9.50 -2.61 -11.38
CA LEU A 176 -10.94 -2.54 -11.59
C LEU A 176 -11.54 -1.28 -10.94
N PRO A 177 -12.77 -0.88 -11.33
CA PRO A 177 -13.52 0.13 -10.60
C PRO A 177 -13.59 -0.20 -9.10
N GLY A 178 -13.38 0.80 -8.24
CA GLY A 178 -13.27 0.58 -6.78
C GLY A 178 -11.85 0.31 -6.29
N GLY A 179 -10.88 0.18 -7.19
CA GLY A 179 -9.46 0.06 -6.85
C GLY A 179 -8.97 -1.38 -6.72
N GLU A 180 -9.83 -2.39 -6.83
CA GLU A 180 -9.40 -3.78 -6.80
C GLU A 180 -8.36 -4.06 -7.88
N THR A 181 -7.24 -4.68 -7.47
CA THR A 181 -6.10 -4.97 -8.33
C THR A 181 -6.03 -6.47 -8.55
N ILE A 182 -6.05 -6.88 -9.82
CA ILE A 182 -6.06 -8.28 -10.25
C ILE A 182 -4.95 -8.56 -11.27
N SER A 183 -4.55 -9.82 -11.42
CA SER A 183 -3.79 -10.23 -12.60
C SER A 183 -4.70 -10.26 -13.83
N VAL A 184 -4.14 -10.13 -15.03
CA VAL A 184 -4.86 -10.33 -16.30
C VAL A 184 -5.45 -11.74 -16.47
N ASN A 185 -5.10 -12.66 -15.56
CA ASN A 185 -5.64 -14.02 -15.52
C ASN A 185 -6.65 -14.24 -14.39
N GLY A 186 -7.08 -13.18 -13.70
CA GLY A 186 -8.19 -13.22 -12.75
C GLY A 186 -7.79 -13.44 -11.29
N THR A 187 -6.50 -13.57 -10.97
CA THR A 187 -6.01 -13.68 -9.59
C THR A 187 -6.26 -12.37 -8.86
N HIS A 188 -6.94 -12.42 -7.71
CA HIS A 188 -7.02 -11.27 -6.81
C HIS A 188 -5.63 -10.98 -6.21
N LEU A 189 -5.17 -9.72 -6.27
CA LEU A 189 -3.86 -9.33 -5.75
C LEU A 189 -3.99 -8.45 -4.50
N GLY A 190 -4.95 -7.53 -4.50
CA GLY A 190 -5.16 -6.56 -3.44
C GLY A 190 -5.88 -5.33 -3.98
N HIS A 191 -5.50 -4.14 -3.53
CA HIS A 191 -6.16 -2.89 -3.91
C HIS A 191 -5.18 -1.75 -4.21
N ASN A 192 -5.47 -0.96 -5.23
CA ASN A 192 -4.90 0.36 -5.43
C ASN A 192 -5.62 1.35 -4.52
N LEU A 193 -4.87 1.93 -3.58
CA LEU A 193 -5.35 2.86 -2.58
C LEU A 193 -4.53 4.16 -2.67
N PRO A 194 -4.82 5.02 -3.67
CA PRO A 194 -4.02 6.21 -3.92
C PRO A 194 -3.89 7.12 -2.71
N ASP A 195 -2.72 7.75 -2.58
CA ASP A 195 -2.41 8.73 -1.55
C ASP A 195 -1.86 10.02 -2.20
N ALA A 196 -1.35 10.94 -1.39
CA ALA A 196 -0.79 12.21 -1.88
C ALA A 196 0.41 12.03 -2.83
N SER A 197 1.03 10.85 -2.87
CA SER A 197 2.15 10.50 -3.76
C SER A 197 1.71 9.76 -5.03
N GLY A 198 0.40 9.60 -5.24
CA GLY A 198 -0.18 8.91 -6.40
C GLY A 198 -0.69 7.51 -6.06
N ASN A 199 -0.71 6.62 -7.06
CA ASN A 199 -1.18 5.24 -6.87
C ASN A 199 -0.31 4.50 -5.84
N ARG A 200 -0.97 3.65 -5.05
CA ARG A 200 -0.32 2.77 -4.08
C ARG A 200 -1.03 1.43 -4.09
N TYR A 201 -0.40 0.44 -4.69
CA TYR A 201 -0.94 -0.91 -4.78
C TYR A 201 -0.58 -1.65 -3.49
N CYS A 202 -1.56 -1.84 -2.63
CA CYS A 202 -1.47 -2.57 -1.37
C CYS A 202 -1.81 -4.04 -1.64
N ILE A 203 -0.81 -4.90 -1.66
CA ILE A 203 -0.91 -6.24 -2.27
C ILE A 203 -0.61 -7.35 -1.25
N ASN A 204 -1.43 -8.38 -1.27
CA ASN A 204 -1.26 -9.58 -0.45
C ASN A 204 0.01 -10.33 -0.88
N ILE A 205 0.96 -10.58 0.03
CA ILE A 205 2.19 -11.30 -0.31
C ILE A 205 1.88 -12.70 -0.83
N VAL A 206 0.85 -13.37 -0.28
CA VAL A 206 0.45 -14.71 -0.73
C VAL A 206 0.02 -14.73 -2.21
N CYS A 207 -0.47 -13.61 -2.74
CA CYS A 207 -0.93 -13.47 -4.13
C CYS A 207 0.14 -12.99 -5.10
N VAL A 208 1.38 -12.82 -4.63
CA VAL A 208 2.54 -12.48 -5.46
C VAL A 208 3.81 -13.30 -5.14
N ALA A 209 3.64 -14.32 -4.31
CA ALA A 209 4.68 -15.27 -3.91
C ALA A 209 4.86 -16.42 -4.90
N GLY A 210 4.33 -16.33 -6.12
CA GLY A 210 4.57 -17.32 -7.17
C GLY A 210 6.05 -17.48 -7.51
N VAL A 211 6.35 -18.53 -8.27
CA VAL A 211 7.67 -18.77 -8.88
C VAL A 211 7.59 -18.46 -10.38
N PRO A 212 8.71 -18.04 -11.01
CA PRO A 212 8.73 -17.89 -12.46
C PRO A 212 8.39 -19.24 -13.14
N PRO A 213 7.80 -19.24 -14.34
CA PRO A 213 7.57 -20.46 -15.08
C PRO A 213 8.92 -21.14 -15.33
N LYS A 214 8.98 -22.47 -15.27
CA LYS A 214 10.18 -23.20 -15.71
C LYS A 214 10.48 -22.74 -17.14
N ALA A 215 11.72 -22.31 -17.39
CA ALA A 215 12.18 -22.06 -18.74
C ALA A 215 11.92 -23.35 -19.55
N GLN A 216 11.17 -23.23 -20.66
CA GLN A 216 11.06 -24.31 -21.61
C GLN A 216 12.46 -24.46 -22.22
N VAL A 217 13.15 -25.55 -21.87
CA VAL A 217 14.51 -25.86 -22.35
C VAL A 217 14.42 -26.41 -23.77
#